data_AF-A0A1I8I2E5-F1
#
_entry.id   AF-A0A1I8I2E5-F1
#
_cell.length_a   1.000
_cell.length_b   1.000
_cell.length_c   1.000
_cell.angle_alpha   90.00
_cell.angle_beta   90.00
_cell.angle_gamma   90.00
#
_symmetry.space_group_name_H-M   'P 1'
#
loop_
_entity.id
_entity.type
_entity.pdbx_description
1 polymer ?
#
loop_
_entity_poly.entity_id
_entity_poly.type
_entity_poly.pdbx_seq_one_letter_code
_entity_poly.pdbx_strand_id
1 'polypeptide(L)'
;MSSVHADAEDGSNTAALQQPQHLVFVYGTLKSGQPNNARLLEYMDSDISVVGKAVTRYPYPLVLATDYNVPFLINEICYTAKRVSGELFSVSSHALAFLDYVESTPTLYCRERIEVDLQIATAADPPDDVASSAETGQPGKQPSELMDSAASVESRWCWCYFLAHHNPNLVAPPFYSEYDSAKTPMRLNIQSLTQQDEEQIKRVIAKEVQIMPM
;
A
#
# COMPACT_ATOMS: atom_id res chain seq x y z
N MET A 1 -10.27 -58.52 35.30
CA MET A 1 -8.84 -58.19 35.48
C MET A 1 -8.32 -57.84 34.09
N SER A 2 -8.37 -56.56 33.75
CA SER A 2 -7.17 -55.70 33.56
C SER A 2 -6.38 -56.14 32.33
N SER A 3 -6.21 -55.35 31.27
CA SER A 3 -5.64 -54.00 31.32
C SER A 3 -6.08 -53.17 30.12
N VAL A 4 -6.36 -51.91 30.39
CA VAL A 4 -6.48 -50.80 29.45
C VAL A 4 -5.07 -50.44 28.96
N HIS A 5 -4.90 -50.22 27.67
CA HIS A 5 -3.82 -49.36 27.15
C HIS A 5 -4.47 -48.27 26.33
N ALA A 6 -4.34 -47.06 26.85
CA ALA A 6 -4.55 -45.81 26.15
C ALA A 6 -3.24 -45.44 25.46
N ASP A 7 -3.35 -44.92 24.24
CA ASP A 7 -2.45 -43.94 23.60
C ASP A 7 -3.36 -43.23 22.57
N ALA A 8 -3.95 -42.07 22.87
CA ALA A 8 -3.34 -40.74 22.95
C ALA A 8 -2.86 -40.23 21.58
N GLU A 9 -3.72 -39.38 21.00
CA GLU A 9 -3.44 -38.25 20.10
C GLU A 9 -2.35 -38.38 19.03
N ASP A 10 -2.78 -38.59 17.79
CA ASP A 10 -2.07 -38.01 16.64
C ASP A 10 -2.66 -36.62 16.38
N GLY A 11 -2.09 -35.63 17.08
CA GLY A 11 -2.35 -34.23 16.84
C GLY A 11 -2.01 -33.90 15.39
N SER A 12 -3.05 -33.72 14.58
CA SER A 12 -2.96 -33.19 13.23
C SER A 12 -2.29 -31.81 13.30
N ASN A 13 -0.96 -31.80 13.22
CA ASN A 13 -0.19 -30.62 12.87
C ASN A 13 -0.41 -30.37 11.38
N THR A 14 -1.62 -29.90 11.05
CA THR A 14 -1.85 -29.21 9.80
C THR A 14 -1.13 -27.88 9.93
N ALA A 15 0.17 -27.90 9.64
CA ALA A 15 0.84 -26.72 9.11
C ALA A 15 0.00 -26.31 7.90
N ALA A 16 -0.92 -25.36 8.09
CA ALA A 16 -1.76 -24.84 7.04
C ALA A 16 -0.82 -24.53 5.88
N LEU A 17 -1.01 -25.21 4.75
CA LEU A 17 -0.25 -24.93 3.54
C LEU A 17 -0.44 -23.44 3.27
N GLN A 18 0.58 -22.65 3.63
CA GLN A 18 0.50 -21.21 3.52
C GLN A 18 0.46 -20.94 2.02
N GLN A 19 -0.75 -20.69 1.53
CA GLN A 19 -1.00 -20.38 0.13
C GLN A 19 0.00 -19.32 -0.31
N PRO A 20 0.56 -19.40 -1.53
CA PRO A 20 1.48 -18.39 -2.01
C PRO A 20 0.81 -17.02 -1.91
N GLN A 21 1.40 -16.15 -1.09
CA GLN A 21 0.92 -14.79 -0.89
C GLN A 21 1.57 -13.86 -1.90
N HIS A 22 0.79 -12.93 -2.43
CA HIS A 22 1.24 -11.93 -3.38
C HIS A 22 1.49 -10.62 -2.65
N LEU A 23 2.60 -9.95 -2.98
CA LEU A 23 2.84 -8.59 -2.50
C LEU A 23 2.20 -7.59 -3.46
N VAL A 24 1.40 -6.68 -2.93
CA VAL A 24 0.74 -5.60 -3.69
C VAL A 24 1.06 -4.26 -3.06
N PHE A 25 1.64 -3.34 -3.83
CA PHE A 25 1.85 -1.96 -3.42
C PHE A 25 0.60 -1.12 -3.73
N VAL A 26 0.03 -0.52 -2.68
CA VAL A 26 -1.10 0.40 -2.78
C VAL A 26 -0.65 1.82 -2.47
N TYR A 27 -0.95 2.76 -3.36
CA TYR A 27 -0.54 4.17 -3.24
C TYR A 27 -1.70 5.14 -3.04
N GLY A 28 -2.91 4.71 -3.40
CA GLY A 28 -4.09 5.56 -3.49
C GLY A 28 -5.14 5.27 -2.42
N THR A 29 -6.37 5.05 -2.88
CA THR A 29 -7.59 5.05 -2.06
C THR A 29 -7.78 3.81 -1.19
N LEU A 30 -7.02 2.75 -1.47
CA LEU A 30 -7.04 1.47 -0.76
C LEU A 30 -6.12 1.44 0.46
N LYS A 31 -5.22 2.43 0.62
CA LYS A 31 -4.35 2.53 1.80
C LYS A 31 -5.16 2.65 3.09
N SER A 32 -4.60 2.20 4.20
CA SER A 32 -5.15 2.36 5.54
C SER A 32 -5.59 3.81 5.79
N GLY A 33 -6.83 3.98 6.25
CA GLY A 33 -7.42 5.30 6.51
C GLY A 33 -7.84 6.10 5.27
N GLN A 34 -7.74 5.53 4.07
CA GLN A 34 -8.25 6.14 2.83
C GLN A 34 -9.65 5.61 2.46
N PRO A 35 -10.42 6.30 1.59
CA PRO A 35 -11.87 6.12 1.49
C PRO A 35 -12.35 4.71 1.11
N ASN A 36 -11.55 3.93 0.39
CA ASN A 36 -11.93 2.60 -0.08
C ASN A 36 -11.43 1.45 0.80
N ASN A 37 -10.62 1.74 1.83
CA ASN A 37 -10.02 0.70 2.67
C ASN A 37 -11.05 -0.04 3.52
N ALA A 38 -12.00 0.67 4.14
CA ALA A 38 -13.03 0.03 4.97
C ALA A 38 -13.87 -0.98 4.18
N ARG A 39 -14.30 -0.61 2.97
CA ARG A 39 -15.06 -1.49 2.07
C ARG A 39 -14.20 -2.65 1.56
N LEU A 40 -12.91 -2.43 1.27
CA LEU A 40 -12.00 -3.51 0.91
C LEU A 40 -11.93 -4.57 2.02
N LEU A 41 -11.72 -4.13 3.27
CA LEU A 41 -11.60 -5.03 4.41
C LEU A 41 -12.93 -5.71 4.76
N GLU A 42 -14.08 -5.05 4.56
CA GLU A 42 -15.40 -5.70 4.72
C GLU A 42 -15.52 -7.00 3.92
N TYR A 43 -14.93 -7.05 2.72
CA TYR A 43 -14.96 -8.24 1.85
C TYR A 43 -13.73 -9.15 1.97
N MET A 44 -12.58 -8.64 2.42
CA MET A 44 -11.28 -9.30 2.26
C MET A 44 -10.37 -9.24 3.50
N ASP A 45 -10.89 -8.94 4.70
CA ASP A 45 -10.09 -8.76 5.93
C ASP A 45 -9.14 -9.94 6.21
N SER A 46 -9.63 -11.19 6.10
CA SER A 46 -8.82 -12.38 6.33
C SER A 46 -7.80 -12.69 5.22
N ASP A 47 -7.95 -12.07 4.06
CA ASP A 47 -7.14 -12.31 2.87
C ASP A 47 -6.08 -11.23 2.62
N ILE A 48 -6.07 -10.15 3.42
CA ILE A 48 -5.18 -9.00 3.27
C ILE A 48 -4.49 -8.70 4.59
N SER A 49 -3.16 -8.56 4.56
CA SER A 49 -2.38 -8.09 5.70
C SER A 49 -1.45 -6.96 5.29
N VAL A 50 -1.34 -5.93 6.12
CA VAL A 50 -0.41 -4.82 5.89
C VAL A 50 0.99 -5.24 6.32
N VAL A 51 1.92 -5.28 5.37
CA VAL A 51 3.35 -5.59 5.63
C VAL A 51 4.06 -4.36 6.20
N GLY A 52 3.76 -3.17 5.66
CA GLY A 52 4.33 -1.92 6.15
C GLY A 52 4.29 -0.79 5.13
N LYS A 53 4.87 0.35 5.52
CA LYS A 53 5.03 1.51 4.63
C LYS A 53 6.13 1.24 3.62
N ALA A 54 5.87 1.59 2.36
CA ALA A 54 6.82 1.42 1.28
C ALA A 54 6.84 2.64 0.36
N VAL A 55 7.91 2.78 -0.40
CA VAL A 55 8.07 3.84 -1.40
C VAL A 55 8.55 3.23 -2.72
N THR A 56 7.97 3.61 -3.86
CA THR A 56 8.43 3.12 -5.18
C THR A 56 9.93 3.32 -5.35
N ARG A 57 10.66 2.35 -5.90
CA ARG A 57 12.11 2.49 -6.12
C ARG A 57 12.45 3.64 -7.08
N TYR A 58 11.66 3.74 -8.14
CA TYR A 58 11.77 4.77 -9.17
C TYR A 58 10.68 5.84 -9.02
N PRO A 59 10.91 7.07 -9.51
CA PRO A 59 9.88 8.09 -9.57
C PRO A 59 8.89 7.80 -10.69
N TYR A 60 7.60 7.91 -10.34
CA TYR A 60 6.48 7.70 -11.26
C TYR A 60 5.53 8.91 -11.18
N PRO A 61 4.92 9.35 -12.30
CA PRO A 61 3.85 10.34 -12.27
C PRO A 61 2.65 9.81 -11.50
N LEU A 62 2.49 10.26 -10.26
CA LEU A 62 1.21 10.18 -9.54
C LEU A 62 0.48 11.49 -9.76
N VAL A 63 -0.69 11.42 -10.37
CA VAL A 63 -1.55 12.58 -10.65
C VAL A 63 -2.92 12.38 -10.00
N LEU A 64 -3.54 13.49 -9.63
CA LEU A 64 -4.96 13.51 -9.24
C LEU A 64 -5.72 14.10 -10.41
N ALA A 65 -6.54 13.27 -11.06
CA ALA A 65 -7.25 13.67 -12.27
C ALA A 65 -8.75 13.51 -12.09
N THR A 66 -9.49 14.02 -13.09
CA THR A 66 -10.96 14.13 -13.13
C THR A 66 -11.52 15.08 -12.09
N ASP A 67 -12.81 15.42 -12.23
CA ASP A 67 -13.53 16.19 -11.21
C ASP A 67 -13.58 15.49 -9.83
N TYR A 68 -13.25 14.20 -9.79
CA TYR A 68 -13.31 13.36 -8.60
C TYR A 68 -12.01 13.32 -7.78
N ASN A 69 -10.90 13.88 -8.26
CA ASN A 69 -9.56 13.79 -7.63
C ASN A 69 -9.11 12.35 -7.38
N VAL A 70 -9.35 11.45 -8.34
CA VAL A 70 -8.89 10.05 -8.22
C VAL A 70 -7.38 9.99 -8.47
N PRO A 71 -6.60 9.29 -7.61
CA PRO A 71 -5.17 9.12 -7.82
C PRO A 71 -4.89 8.10 -8.92
N PHE A 72 -4.09 8.49 -9.92
CA PHE A 72 -3.61 7.63 -10.99
C PHE A 72 -2.09 7.59 -11.00
N LEU A 73 -1.53 6.39 -11.01
CA LEU A 73 -0.11 6.18 -11.27
C LEU A 73 0.10 5.83 -12.75
N ILE A 74 0.98 6.56 -13.42
CA ILE A 74 1.31 6.34 -14.83
C ILE A 74 2.55 5.46 -14.92
N ASN A 75 2.51 4.42 -15.76
CA ASN A 75 3.60 3.44 -15.91
C ASN A 75 4.75 3.98 -16.78
N GLU A 76 5.31 5.11 -16.39
CA GLU A 76 6.45 5.74 -17.05
C GLU A 76 7.41 6.27 -15.99
N ILE A 77 8.67 5.79 -16.00
CA ILE A 77 9.68 6.33 -15.09
C ILE A 77 10.01 7.76 -15.54
N CYS A 78 9.71 8.73 -14.68
CA CYS A 78 9.87 10.15 -14.95
C CYS A 78 10.68 10.80 -13.82
N TYR A 79 11.94 11.13 -14.08
CA TYR A 79 12.85 11.65 -13.04
C TYR A 79 12.50 13.06 -12.53
N THR A 80 11.60 13.78 -13.22
CA THR A 80 11.02 15.04 -12.72
C THR A 80 9.78 14.81 -11.85
N ALA A 81 9.22 13.59 -11.83
CA ALA A 81 8.22 13.16 -10.88
C ALA A 81 8.86 12.78 -9.53
N LYS A 82 8.05 12.21 -8.64
CA LYS A 82 8.48 11.86 -7.29
C LYS A 82 8.41 10.36 -7.09
N ARG A 83 9.22 9.84 -6.17
CA ARG A 83 8.98 8.51 -5.61
C ARG A 83 7.68 8.53 -4.82
N VAL A 84 6.84 7.52 -5.02
CA VAL A 84 5.48 7.50 -4.50
C VAL A 84 5.43 6.66 -3.22
N SER A 85 4.88 7.25 -2.17
CA SER A 85 4.70 6.63 -0.86
C SER A 85 3.37 5.89 -0.80
N GLY A 86 3.40 4.69 -0.24
CA GLY A 86 2.24 3.84 -0.09
C GLY A 86 2.44 2.77 0.97
N GLU A 87 1.65 1.71 0.87
CA GLU A 87 1.72 0.55 1.76
C GLU A 87 1.93 -0.71 0.93
N LEU A 88 2.67 -1.65 1.49
CA LEU A 88 2.83 -2.98 0.93
C LEU A 88 1.86 -3.92 1.64
N PHE A 89 0.96 -4.52 0.88
CA PHE A 89 0.04 -5.56 1.37
C PHE A 89 0.56 -6.94 0.96
N SER A 90 0.34 -7.92 1.83
CA SER A 90 0.42 -9.34 1.50
C SER A 90 -1.00 -9.87 1.34
N VAL A 91 -1.31 -10.42 0.18
CA VAL A 91 -2.67 -10.81 -0.19
C VAL A 91 -2.74 -12.25 -0.70
N SER A 92 -3.86 -12.94 -0.45
CA SER A 92 -4.13 -14.24 -1.06
C SER A 92 -4.40 -14.12 -2.57
N SER A 93 -4.36 -15.24 -3.31
CA SER A 93 -4.79 -15.25 -4.72
C SER A 93 -6.26 -14.85 -4.90
N HIS A 94 -7.11 -15.08 -3.89
CA HIS A 94 -8.50 -14.66 -3.90
C HIS A 94 -8.62 -13.14 -3.79
N ALA A 95 -7.96 -12.52 -2.80
CA ALA A 95 -7.93 -11.06 -2.68
C ALA A 95 -7.26 -10.40 -3.89
N LEU A 96 -6.23 -11.02 -4.46
CA LEU A 96 -5.58 -10.51 -5.67
C LEU A 96 -6.55 -10.43 -6.86
N ALA A 97 -7.41 -11.43 -7.06
CA ALA A 97 -8.44 -11.42 -8.10
C ALA A 97 -9.56 -10.41 -7.79
N PHE A 98 -9.92 -10.22 -6.52
CA PHE A 98 -10.88 -9.21 -6.11
C PHE A 98 -10.36 -7.79 -6.37
N LEU A 99 -9.09 -7.52 -6.08
CA LEU A 99 -8.44 -6.25 -6.40
C LEU A 99 -8.48 -5.98 -7.92
N ASP A 100 -8.25 -6.99 -8.77
CA ASP A 100 -8.37 -6.83 -10.22
C ASP A 100 -9.78 -6.40 -10.65
N TYR A 101 -10.81 -6.98 -10.03
CA TYR A 101 -12.20 -6.61 -10.27
C TYR A 101 -12.48 -5.16 -9.81
N VAL A 102 -12.06 -4.80 -8.59
CA VAL A 102 -12.25 -3.45 -8.03
C VAL A 102 -11.52 -2.40 -8.87
N GLU A 103 -10.31 -2.68 -9.34
CA GLU A 103 -9.52 -1.77 -10.18
C GLU A 103 -9.88 -1.86 -11.68
N SER A 104 -10.91 -2.65 -12.04
CA SER A 104 -11.38 -2.81 -13.43
C SER A 104 -10.25 -3.16 -14.40
N THR A 105 -9.37 -4.06 -13.96
CA THR A 105 -8.23 -4.57 -14.74
C THR A 105 -8.71 -5.53 -15.82
N PRO A 106 -8.16 -5.49 -17.06
CA PRO A 106 -7.06 -4.64 -17.55
C PRO A 106 -7.52 -3.34 -18.25
N THR A 107 -8.77 -2.90 -18.02
CA THR A 107 -9.38 -1.81 -18.81
C THR A 107 -9.07 -0.42 -18.28
N LEU A 108 -9.35 -0.14 -17.01
CA LEU A 108 -9.04 1.14 -16.39
C LEU A 108 -7.59 1.12 -15.89
N TYR A 109 -7.27 0.17 -15.03
CA TYR A 109 -5.90 -0.09 -14.60
C TYR A 109 -5.34 -1.36 -15.25
N CYS A 110 -4.01 -1.47 -15.32
CA CYS A 110 -3.28 -2.69 -15.56
C CYS A 110 -2.40 -2.99 -14.35
N ARG A 111 -2.18 -4.29 -14.07
CA ARG A 111 -1.32 -4.71 -12.97
C ARG A 111 0.05 -5.09 -13.49
N GLU A 112 1.09 -4.44 -12.96
CA GLU A 112 2.48 -4.62 -13.37
C GLU A 112 3.39 -4.90 -12.17
N ARG A 113 4.56 -5.51 -12.42
CA ARG A 113 5.57 -5.77 -11.37
C ARG A 113 6.51 -4.58 -11.23
N ILE A 114 6.71 -4.11 -10.00
CA ILE A 114 7.67 -3.06 -9.67
C ILE A 114 8.49 -3.39 -8.44
N GLU A 115 9.60 -2.68 -8.28
CA GLU A 115 10.36 -2.64 -7.03
C GLU A 115 9.90 -1.49 -6.14
N VAL A 116 9.76 -1.79 -4.85
CA VAL A 116 9.52 -0.80 -3.79
C VAL A 116 10.54 -0.98 -2.68
N ASP A 117 10.84 0.11 -1.99
CA ASP A 117 11.66 0.15 -0.79
C ASP A 117 10.72 0.09 0.42
N LEU A 118 10.67 -1.06 1.09
CA LEU A 118 9.88 -1.31 2.30
C LEU A 118 10.63 -0.80 3.53
N GLN A 119 9.95 -0.03 4.38
CA GLN A 119 10.49 0.40 5.67
C GLN A 119 10.42 -0.75 6.67
N ILE A 120 11.58 -1.17 7.18
CA ILE A 120 11.69 -2.15 8.26
C ILE A 120 11.81 -1.37 9.57
N ALA A 121 10.91 -1.66 10.51
CA ALA A 121 11.09 -1.20 11.87
C ALA A 121 12.39 -1.81 12.41
N THR A 122 13.39 -0.98 12.70
CA THR A 122 14.49 -1.42 13.57
C THR A 122 13.86 -1.74 14.92
N ALA A 123 14.14 -2.92 15.45
CA ALA A 123 13.74 -3.26 16.82
C ALA A 123 14.31 -2.15 17.72
N ALA A 124 13.45 -1.29 18.24
CA ALA A 124 13.86 -0.28 19.20
C ALA A 124 14.45 -1.01 20.41
N ASP A 125 15.59 -0.52 20.91
CA ASP A 125 16.23 -1.02 22.12
C ASP A 125 15.21 -1.21 23.25
N PRO A 126 15.35 -2.25 24.09
CA PRO A 126 14.47 -2.46 25.23
C PRO A 126 14.44 -1.20 26.13
N PRO A 127 13.31 -0.92 26.80
CA PRO A 127 13.20 0.25 27.67
C PRO A 127 14.28 0.18 28.75
N ASP A 128 15.17 1.17 28.77
CA ASP A 128 16.16 1.38 29.82
C ASP A 128 15.44 1.64 31.16
N ASP A 129 15.21 0.58 31.92
CA ASP A 129 14.83 0.62 33.32
C ASP A 129 15.87 -0.14 34.15
N VAL A 130 16.99 0.51 34.51
CA VAL A 130 17.64 0.30 35.82
C VAL A 130 18.29 1.61 36.30
N ALA A 131 17.80 2.11 37.43
CA ALA A 131 18.29 3.28 38.15
C ALA A 131 19.72 3.14 38.68
N SER A 132 20.45 4.26 38.84
CA SER A 132 21.03 4.71 40.13
C SER A 132 21.93 5.95 39.98
N SER A 133 21.79 6.85 40.95
CA SER A 133 22.48 8.12 41.20
C SER A 133 24.01 8.04 41.38
N ALA A 134 24.74 9.08 40.95
CA ALA A 134 25.76 9.82 41.73
C ALA A 134 26.41 10.95 40.90
N GLU A 135 26.55 12.13 41.50
CA GLU A 135 27.22 13.34 40.98
C GLU A 135 28.74 13.20 40.83
N THR A 136 29.34 13.82 39.79
CA THR A 136 30.38 14.90 39.93
C THR A 136 30.96 15.36 38.56
N GLY A 137 30.99 16.68 38.33
CA GLY A 137 32.19 17.39 37.80
C GLY A 137 32.47 17.54 36.29
N GLN A 138 32.06 18.69 35.73
CA GLN A 138 32.78 19.56 34.76
C GLN A 138 32.85 19.23 33.23
N PRO A 139 33.08 20.26 32.37
CA PRO A 139 32.29 20.49 31.15
C PRO A 139 33.05 20.27 29.84
N GLY A 140 32.30 20.08 28.76
CA GLY A 140 32.79 20.20 27.39
C GLY A 140 32.42 19.01 26.52
N LYS A 141 31.22 19.04 25.91
CA LYS A 141 30.94 18.24 24.72
C LYS A 141 30.17 19.07 23.70
N GLN A 142 30.70 19.03 22.49
CA GLN A 142 30.22 19.65 21.26
C GLN A 142 28.74 19.29 20.99
N PRO A 143 28.03 20.07 20.15
CA PRO A 143 26.63 19.80 19.85
C PRO A 143 26.48 18.39 19.31
N SER A 144 25.66 17.60 19.98
CA SER A 144 25.18 16.30 19.54
C SER A 144 24.48 16.47 18.19
N GLU A 145 25.11 16.01 17.12
CA GLU A 145 24.40 15.69 15.89
C GLU A 145 23.41 14.57 16.23
N LEU A 146 22.12 14.93 16.23
CA LEU A 146 21.00 13.99 16.27
C LEU A 146 21.14 13.09 15.05
N MET A 147 21.78 11.95 15.25
CA MET A 147 21.92 10.91 14.23
C MET A 147 20.54 10.28 14.09
N ASP A 148 19.83 10.71 13.04
CA ASP A 148 18.57 10.13 12.61
C ASP A 148 18.79 8.63 12.43
N SER A 149 18.06 7.82 13.23
CA SER A 149 18.04 6.37 13.08
C SER A 149 17.53 6.07 11.69
N ALA A 150 18.45 5.83 10.75
CA ALA A 150 18.10 5.48 9.38
C ALA A 150 17.30 4.18 9.44
N ALA A 151 15.98 4.27 9.32
CA ALA A 151 15.11 3.12 9.23
C ALA A 151 15.69 2.16 8.17
N SER A 152 15.92 0.91 8.56
CA SER A 152 16.42 -0.11 7.63
C SER A 152 15.42 -0.27 6.50
N VAL A 153 15.89 -0.26 5.26
CA VAL A 153 15.05 -0.40 4.07
C VAL A 153 15.39 -1.69 3.34
N GLU A 154 14.37 -2.45 2.93
CA GLU A 154 14.53 -3.63 2.08
C GLU A 154 13.78 -3.44 0.76
N SER A 155 14.43 -3.70 -0.37
CA SER A 155 13.79 -3.65 -1.67
C SER A 155 12.99 -4.94 -1.94
N ARG A 156 11.74 -4.80 -2.37
CA ARG A 156 10.80 -5.92 -2.64
C ARG A 156 10.14 -5.77 -4.00
N TRP A 157 10.04 -6.88 -4.72
CA TRP A 157 9.20 -6.96 -5.92
C TRP A 157 7.74 -7.22 -5.57
N CYS A 158 6.85 -6.38 -6.06
CA CYS A 158 5.41 -6.44 -5.79
C CYS A 158 4.60 -6.09 -7.05
N TRP A 159 3.30 -6.38 -7.00
CA TRP A 159 2.34 -5.91 -7.97
C TRP A 159 1.92 -4.47 -7.67
N CYS A 160 1.65 -3.68 -8.71
CA CYS A 160 1.11 -2.34 -8.59
C CYS A 160 0.12 -2.09 -9.73
N TYR A 161 -0.95 -1.34 -9.46
CA TYR A 161 -1.96 -0.96 -10.45
C TYR A 161 -1.58 0.38 -11.10
N PHE A 162 -1.39 0.38 -12.42
CA PHE A 162 -1.11 1.56 -13.21
C PHE A 162 -2.27 1.88 -14.14
N LEU A 163 -2.45 3.15 -14.50
CA LEU A 163 -3.46 3.53 -15.48
C LEU A 163 -3.14 2.87 -16.85
N ALA A 164 -4.04 2.03 -17.36
CA ALA A 164 -3.76 1.12 -18.49
C ALA A 164 -3.46 1.86 -19.80
N HIS A 165 -4.35 2.77 -20.18
CA HIS A 165 -4.18 3.72 -21.27
C HIS A 165 -4.42 5.11 -20.70
N HIS A 166 -3.70 6.13 -21.20
CA HIS A 166 -3.85 7.47 -20.68
C HIS A 166 -3.70 8.52 -21.77
N ASN A 167 -4.41 9.63 -21.61
CA ASN A 167 -4.19 10.83 -22.40
C ASN A 167 -2.79 11.38 -22.06
N PRO A 168 -1.92 11.64 -23.05
CA PRO A 168 -0.57 12.17 -22.80
C PRO A 168 -0.55 13.46 -21.96
N ASN A 169 -1.62 14.25 -21.99
CA ASN A 169 -1.76 15.46 -21.18
C ASN A 169 -1.78 15.18 -19.66
N LEU A 170 -2.04 13.92 -19.24
CA LEU A 170 -1.96 13.53 -17.83
C LEU A 170 -0.52 13.39 -17.34
N VAL A 171 0.47 13.30 -18.23
CA VAL A 171 1.89 13.31 -17.86
C VAL A 171 2.40 14.76 -17.73
N ALA A 172 1.67 15.56 -16.97
CA ALA A 172 2.01 16.95 -16.69
C ALA A 172 1.95 17.22 -15.18
N PRO A 173 2.83 18.08 -14.64
CA PRO A 173 2.76 18.49 -13.24
C PRO A 173 1.40 19.10 -12.85
N PRO A 174 0.99 19.03 -11.57
CA PRO A 174 1.80 18.59 -10.43
C PRO A 174 1.87 17.06 -10.25
N PHE A 175 3.06 16.56 -9.96
CA PHE A 175 3.29 15.18 -9.53
C PHE A 175 3.34 15.07 -8.01
N TYR A 176 2.57 14.13 -7.47
CA TYR A 176 2.44 13.92 -6.03
C TYR A 176 3.39 12.81 -5.56
N SER A 177 3.93 12.94 -4.34
CA SER A 177 4.71 11.88 -3.69
C SER A 177 3.84 10.97 -2.82
N GLU A 178 2.60 11.37 -2.57
CA GLU A 178 1.65 10.67 -1.71
C GLU A 178 0.23 11.13 -2.07
N TYR A 179 -0.72 10.21 -2.06
CA TYR A 179 -2.14 10.52 -2.02
C TYR A 179 -2.65 10.49 -0.57
N ASP A 180 -3.43 11.51 -0.21
CA ASP A 180 -4.14 11.59 1.07
C ASP A 180 -5.46 12.36 0.89
N SER A 181 -6.58 11.66 1.04
CA SER A 181 -7.92 12.22 0.93
C SER A 181 -8.24 13.27 1.99
N ALA A 182 -7.53 13.30 3.13
CA ALA A 182 -7.70 14.37 4.12
C ALA A 182 -7.15 15.72 3.61
N LYS A 183 -6.12 15.69 2.76
CA LYS A 183 -5.52 16.89 2.14
C LYS A 183 -6.24 17.27 0.85
N THR A 184 -6.56 16.27 0.03
CA THR A 184 -7.28 16.44 -1.24
C THR A 184 -8.42 15.43 -1.31
N PRO A 185 -9.61 15.78 -0.80
CA PRO A 185 -10.74 14.86 -0.76
C PRO A 185 -11.14 14.36 -2.15
N MET A 186 -11.44 13.07 -2.21
CA MET A 186 -12.14 12.52 -3.37
C MET A 186 -13.53 13.14 -3.43
N ARG A 187 -13.95 13.65 -4.59
CA ARG A 187 -15.29 14.24 -4.76
C ARG A 187 -16.35 13.21 -5.15
N LEU A 188 -16.23 12.01 -4.58
CA LEU A 188 -17.17 10.90 -4.71
C LEU A 188 -17.52 10.41 -3.30
N ASN A 189 -18.82 10.38 -2.97
CA ASN A 189 -19.28 9.77 -1.72
C ASN A 189 -19.49 8.26 -1.91
N ILE A 190 -18.42 7.50 -1.81
CA ILE A 190 -18.40 6.07 -2.14
C ILE A 190 -19.34 5.25 -1.23
N GLN A 191 -19.57 5.71 0.00
CA GLN A 191 -20.48 5.04 0.94
C GLN A 191 -21.95 5.09 0.51
N SER A 192 -22.32 6.02 -0.37
CA SER A 192 -23.68 6.18 -0.87
C SER A 192 -23.91 5.62 -2.27
N LEU A 193 -22.87 5.07 -2.92
CA LEU A 193 -22.96 4.61 -4.31
C LEU A 193 -23.42 3.16 -4.39
N THR A 194 -24.37 2.91 -5.28
CA THR A 194 -24.70 1.54 -5.69
C THR A 194 -23.61 0.99 -6.63
N GLN A 195 -23.58 -0.34 -6.84
CA GLN A 195 -22.66 -0.94 -7.83
C GLN A 195 -22.87 -0.36 -9.24
N GLN A 196 -24.12 -0.06 -9.62
CA GLN A 196 -24.41 0.55 -10.92
C GLN A 196 -23.84 1.97 -11.03
N ASP A 197 -23.93 2.76 -9.96
CA ASP A 197 -23.34 4.10 -9.92
C ASP A 197 -21.81 4.02 -10.03
N GLU A 198 -21.18 3.08 -9.33
CA GLU A 198 -19.72 2.87 -9.38
C GLU A 198 -19.26 2.51 -10.79
N GLU A 199 -19.94 1.58 -11.46
CA GLU A 199 -19.61 1.23 -12.85
C GLU A 199 -19.79 2.42 -13.80
N GLN A 200 -20.86 3.19 -13.63
CA GLN A 200 -21.10 4.38 -14.45
C GLN A 200 -20.01 5.44 -14.23
N ILE A 201 -19.65 5.70 -12.97
CA ILE A 201 -18.58 6.64 -12.61
C ILE A 201 -17.24 6.18 -13.18
N LYS A 202 -16.90 4.89 -13.05
CA LYS A 202 -15.68 4.34 -13.64
C LYS A 202 -15.65 4.49 -15.17
N ARG A 203 -16.78 4.33 -15.84
CA ARG A 203 -16.88 4.58 -17.30
C ARG A 203 -16.66 6.05 -17.65
N VAL A 204 -17.17 6.99 -16.84
CA VAL A 204 -16.93 8.42 -17.04
C VAL A 204 -15.45 8.75 -16.83
N ILE A 205 -14.87 8.28 -15.73
CA ILE A 205 -13.44 8.44 -15.42
C ILE A 205 -12.59 7.89 -16.56
N ALA A 206 -12.83 6.65 -16.98
CA ALA A 206 -12.09 6.01 -18.07
C ALA A 206 -12.14 6.85 -19.35
N LYS A 207 -13.31 7.39 -19.71
CA LYS A 207 -13.42 8.28 -20.88
C LYS A 207 -12.58 9.54 -20.73
N GLU A 208 -12.56 10.16 -19.55
CA GLU A 208 -11.82 11.40 -19.34
C GLU A 208 -10.31 11.18 -19.34
N VAL A 209 -9.84 10.10 -18.70
CA VAL A 209 -8.40 9.86 -18.53
C VAL A 209 -7.77 9.08 -19.67
N GLN A 210 -8.54 8.29 -20.42
CA GLN A 210 -8.01 7.39 -21.46
C GLN A 210 -8.31 7.84 -22.90
N ILE A 211 -9.27 8.76 -23.13
CA ILE A 211 -9.54 9.25 -24.49
C ILE A 211 -8.44 10.24 -24.92
N MET A 212 -7.82 9.96 -26.07
CA MET A 212 -6.94 10.92 -26.74
C MET A 212 -7.79 12.04 -27.35
N PRO A 213 -7.44 13.32 -27.17
CA PRO A 213 -8.13 14.39 -27.87
C PRO A 213 -7.97 14.17 -29.39
N MET A 214 -9.07 14.35 -30.13
CA MET A 214 -9.06 14.31 -31.60
C MET A 214 -8.28 15.50 -32.18
#